data_AF-A0A9E4KMB5-F1
#
_entry.id   AF-A0A9E4KMB5-F1
#
_cell.length_a   1.000
_cell.length_b   1.000
_cell.length_c   1.000
_cell.angle_alpha   90.00
_cell.angle_beta   90.00
_cell.angle_gamma   90.00
#
_symmetry.space_group_name_H-M   'P 1'
#
loop_
_entity.id
_entity.type
_entity.pdbx_description
1 polymer ?
#
loop_
_entity_poly.entity_id
_entity_poly.type
_entity_poly.pdbx_seq_one_letter_code
_entity_poly.pdbx_strand_id
1 'polypeptide(L)' 'MFFELREYRTLPGQRENWVRFMEEEIIPFQVSKGMVICGSFVGEEEDDLYIWVRRFASEEE' A
#
# COMPACT_ATOMS: atom_id res chain seq x y z
N MET A 1 -13.98 3.22 13.24
CA MET A 1 -12.75 3.48 12.47
C MET A 1 -11.88 2.24 12.53
N PHE A 2 -11.62 1.67 11.36
CA PHE A 2 -10.83 0.44 11.20
C PHE A 2 -9.62 0.74 10.32
N PHE A 3 -8.55 -0.03 10.53
CA PHE A 3 -7.36 0.01 9.70
C PHE A 3 -7.14 -1.37 9.12
N GLU A 4 -6.84 -1.40 7.82
CA GLU A 4 -6.38 -2.61 7.15
C GLU A 4 -4.89 -2.44 6.86
N LEU A 5 -4.10 -3.34 7.45
CA LEU A 5 -2.68 -3.49 7.15
C LEU A 5 -2.53 -4.58 6.09
N ARG A 6 -1.82 -4.26 5.01
CA ARG A 6 -1.60 -5.17 3.90
C ARG A 6 -0.11 -5.36 3.68
N GLU A 7 0.29 -6.61 3.60
CA GLU A 7 1.67 -7.02 3.39
C GLU A 7 1.79 -7.79 2.08
N TYR A 8 2.71 -7.36 1.22
CA TYR A 8 2.99 -8.00 -0.06
C TYR A 8 4.45 -8.44 -0.13
N ARG A 9 4.67 -9.58 -0.78
CA ARG A 9 5.99 -10.07 -1.18
C ARG A 9 6.15 -9.87 -2.68
N THR A 10 7.11 -9.04 -3.05
CA THR A 10 7.41 -8.71 -4.45
C THR A 10 8.30 -9.79 -5.07
N LEU A 11 8.35 -9.85 -6.40
CA LEU A 11 9.30 -10.71 -7.08
C LEU A 11 10.74 -10.18 -6.87
N PRO A 12 11.78 -11.05 -6.93
CA PRO A 12 13.17 -10.62 -6.75
C PRO A 12 13.55 -9.42 -7.63
N GLY A 13 14.09 -8.37 -7.02
CA GLY A 13 14.51 -7.14 -7.69
C GLY A 13 13.37 -6.24 -8.20
N GLN A 14 12.10 -6.54 -7.88
CA GLN A 14 10.95 -5.75 -8.34
C GLN A 14 10.41 -4.77 -7.31
N ARG A 15 10.97 -4.71 -6.09
CA ARG A 15 10.45 -3.83 -5.02
C ARG A 15 10.39 -2.36 -5.43
N GLU A 16 11.44 -1.81 -6.03
CA GLU A 16 11.45 -0.41 -6.48
C GLU A 16 10.43 -0.14 -7.60
N ASN A 17 10.30 -1.07 -8.56
CA ASN A 17 9.29 -0.97 -9.61
C ASN A 17 7.87 -1.02 -9.02
N TRP A 18 7.67 -1.86 -8.00
CA TRP A 18 6.41 -1.97 -7.28
C TRP A 18 6.08 -0.71 -6.48
N VAL A 19 7.05 -0.14 -5.76
CA VAL A 19 6.89 1.13 -5.04
C VAL A 19 6.49 2.24 -6.00
N ARG A 20 7.24 2.39 -7.11
CA ARG A 20 6.93 3.41 -8.13
C ARG A 20 5.51 3.24 -8.67
N PHE A 21 5.11 2.02 -9.01
CA PHE A 21 3.75 1.76 -9.51
C PHE A 21 2.66 2.02 -8.45
N MET A 22 2.94 1.70 -7.18
CA MET A 22 2.02 2.00 -6.07
C MET A 22 1.84 3.51 -5.90
N GLU A 23 2.92 4.29 -5.91
CA GLU A 23 2.90 5.73 -5.65
C GLU A 23 2.39 6.55 -6.85
N GLU A 24 2.75 6.18 -8.08
CA GLU A 24 2.42 6.94 -9.28
C GLU A 24 1.04 6.59 -9.84
N GLU A 25 0.57 5.35 -9.66
CA GLU A 25 -0.65 4.86 -10.33
C GLU A 25 -1.71 4.34 -9.35
N ILE A 26 -1.38 3.35 -8.50
CA ILE A 26 -2.39 2.63 -7.69
C ILE A 26 -2.97 3.52 -6.59
N ILE A 27 -2.12 4.12 -5.75
CA ILE A 27 -2.57 4.96 -4.64
C ILE A 27 -3.36 6.17 -5.15
N PRO A 28 -2.88 6.94 -6.16
CA PRO A 28 -3.66 8.02 -6.74
C PRO A 28 -5.02 7.57 -7.27
N PHE A 29 -5.06 6.43 -7.98
CA PHE A 29 -6.33 5.88 -8.46
C PHE A 29 -7.28 5.54 -7.30
N GLN A 30 -6.80 4.86 -6.25
CA GLN A 30 -7.63 4.50 -5.10
C GLN A 30 -8.13 5.71 -4.32
N VAL A 31 -7.26 6.70 -4.09
CA VAL A 31 -7.64 7.97 -3.47
C VAL A 31 -8.70 8.69 -4.31
N SER A 32 -8.60 8.65 -5.65
CA SER A 32 -9.63 9.19 -6.55
C SER A 32 -10.99 8.49 -6.43
N LYS A 33 -11.02 7.27 -5.88
CA LYS A 33 -12.24 6.51 -5.59
C LYS A 33 -12.72 6.66 -4.14
N GLY A 34 -12.10 7.55 -3.36
CA GLY A 34 -12.52 7.87 -1.99
C GLY A 34 -11.81 7.05 -0.91
N MET A 35 -10.87 6.18 -1.27
CA MET A 35 -10.09 5.43 -0.28
C MET A 35 -9.12 6.34 0.47
N VAL A 36 -8.95 6.11 1.77
CA VAL A 36 -7.98 6.85 2.57
C VAL A 36 -6.77 6.00 2.88
N ILE A 37 -5.66 6.33 2.23
CA ILE A 37 -4.37 5.67 2.42
C ILE A 37 -3.60 6.41 3.51
N CYS A 38 -3.22 5.68 4.56
CA CYS A 38 -2.52 6.23 5.73
C CYS A 38 -1.00 6.23 5.53
N GLY A 39 -0.49 5.33 4.69
CA GLY A 39 0.94 5.26 4.36
C GLY A 39 1.31 3.97 3.65
N SER A 40 2.50 3.99 3.05
CA SER A 40 3.18 2.85 2.43
C SER A 40 4.64 2.81 2.87
N PHE A 41 5.18 1.60 3.00
CA PHE A 41 6.48 1.33 3.59
C PHE A 41 7.16 0.15 2.87
N VAL A 42 8.48 0.10 2.96
CA VAL A 42 9.30 -1.05 2.54
C VAL A 42 10.03 -1.63 3.74
N GLY A 43 10.33 -2.93 3.73
CA GLY A 43 11.16 -3.54 4.77
C GLY A 43 12.61 -3.04 4.71
N GLU A 44 13.22 -2.69 5.85
CA GLU A 44 14.64 -2.29 5.89
C GLU A 44 15.58 -3.48 5.70
N GLU A 45 15.21 -4.64 6.24
CA GLU A 45 16.01 -5.88 6.17
C GLU A 45 15.48 -6.88 5.13
N GLU A 46 14.29 -6.62 4.58
CA GLU A 46 13.59 -7.51 3.66
C GLU A 46 13.37 -6.84 2.30
N ASP A 47 14.22 -7.20 1.34
CA ASP A 47 14.25 -6.57 0.01
C ASP A 47 13.04 -6.86 -0.88
N ASP A 48 12.13 -7.74 -0.44
CA ASP A 48 10.90 -8.08 -1.15
C ASP A 48 9.62 -7.57 -0.46
N LEU A 49 9.73 -7.05 0.78
CA LEU A 49 8.58 -6.67 1.60
C LEU A 49 8.09 -5.26 1.26
N TYR A 50 6.79 -5.16 0.97
CA TYR A 50 6.06 -3.91 0.82
C TYR A 50 4.81 -3.93 1.71
N ILE A 51 4.63 -2.89 2.51
CA ILE A 51 3.50 -2.75 3.43
C ILE A 51 2.74 -1.47 3.09
N TRP A 52 1.41 -1.50 3.18
CA TRP A 52 0.61 -0.28 3.14
C TRP A 52 -0.62 -0.39 4.02
N VAL A 53 -1.10 0.76 4.47
CA VAL A 53 -2.20 0.89 5.43
C VAL A 53 -3.28 1.78 4.83
N ARG A 54 -4.53 1.32 4.91
CA ARG A 54 -5.72 2.12 4.61
C ARG A 54 -6.67 2.14 5.80
N ARG A 55 -7.54 3.15 5.86
CA ARG A 55 -8.57 3.26 6.90
C ARG A 55 -9.99 3.31 6.36
N PHE A 56 -10.91 2.87 7.19
CA PHE A 56 -12.36 2.91 6.99
C PHE A 56 -13.01 3.66 8.16
N ALA A 57 -14.09 4.38 7.90
CA ALA A 57 -14.89 5.04 8.93
C ALA A 57 -15.70 4.02 9.73
N SER A 58 -16.29 3.02 9.06
CA SER A 58 -17.14 1.95 9.63
C SER A 58 -16.82 0.57 8.99
N GLU A 59 -17.51 -0.49 9.42
CA GLU A 59 -17.40 -1.84 8.81
C GLU A 59 -18.19 -1.99 7.51
N GLU A 60 -19.19 -1.13 7.29
CA GLU A 60 -20.09 -1.17 6.13
C GLU A 60 -19.46 -0.50 4.89
N GLU A 61 -18.40 0.29 5.10
CA GLU A 61 -17.55 0.91 4.09
C GLU A 61 -16.50 -0.09 3.58
#